data_AF-A0A966UDZ9-F1
#
_entry.id   AF-A0A966UDZ9-F1
#
_cell.length_a   1.000
_cell.length_b   1.000
_cell.length_c   1.000
_cell.angle_alpha   90.00
_cell.angle_beta   90.00
_cell.angle_gamma   90.00
#
_symmetry.space_group_name_H-M   'P 1'
#
loop_
_entity.id
_entity.type
_entity.pdbx_description
1 polymer ?
#
loop_
_entity_poly.entity_id
_entity_poly.type
_entity_poly.pdbx_seq_one_letter_code
_entity_poly.pdbx_strand_id
1 'polypeptide(L)'
;MVFVIYWAVIFTYTDFFWFQPWESSELVRQLSLWLCLIGWITASIGTPLTLFAISAGSLKALTFLPITALWWPASVLISQVVVFTTTGESYLNYLFVYPIFILTDIAIPIFLLIKWSRIKEFLVLHEGASL
;
A
#
# COMPACT_ATOMS: atom_id res chain seq x y z
N MET A 1 7.56 0.70 -13.36
CA MET A 1 7.94 -0.51 -12.58
C MET A 1 6.95 -0.85 -11.48
N VAL A 2 6.58 0.07 -10.57
CA VAL A 2 5.62 -0.21 -9.47
C VAL A 2 4.30 -0.84 -9.95
N PHE A 3 3.67 -0.27 -10.98
CA PHE A 3 2.45 -0.81 -11.59
C PHE A 3 2.59 -2.28 -11.99
N VAL A 4 3.65 -2.60 -12.75
CA VAL A 4 3.89 -3.96 -13.27
C VAL A 4 4.12 -4.96 -12.13
N ILE A 5 4.88 -4.56 -11.10
CA ILE A 5 5.17 -5.43 -9.95
C ILE A 5 3.88 -5.76 -9.19
N TYR A 6 3.07 -4.75 -8.82
CA TYR A 6 1.81 -4.99 -8.10
C TYR A 6 0.86 -5.88 -8.91
N TRP A 7 0.66 -5.61 -10.19
CA TRP A 7 -0.23 -6.42 -11.01
C TRP A 7 0.29 -7.85 -11.21
N ALA A 8 1.61 -8.04 -11.35
CA ALA A 8 2.19 -9.39 -11.40
C ALA A 8 1.92 -10.17 -10.11
N VAL A 9 2.10 -9.54 -8.95
CA VAL A 9 1.80 -10.15 -7.64
C VAL A 9 0.31 -10.45 -7.50
N ILE A 10 -0.58 -9.51 -7.87
CA ILE A 10 -2.03 -9.69 -7.79
C ILE A 10 -2.51 -10.87 -8.64
N PHE A 11 -1.99 -11.02 -9.86
CA PHE A 11 -2.34 -12.15 -10.72
C PHE A 11 -1.70 -13.48 -10.28
N THR A 12 -0.61 -13.44 -9.51
CA THR A 12 0.01 -14.66 -8.96
C THR A 12 -0.74 -15.16 -7.72
N TYR A 13 -1.25 -14.26 -6.88
CA TYR A 13 -1.91 -14.57 -5.61
C TYR A 13 -3.38 -14.11 -5.63
N THR A 14 -4.14 -14.57 -6.61
CA THR A 14 -5.51 -14.06 -6.86
C THR A 14 -6.41 -14.13 -5.63
N ASP A 15 -6.40 -15.25 -4.93
CA ASP A 15 -7.29 -15.49 -3.78
C ASP A 15 -6.99 -14.55 -2.60
N PHE A 16 -5.77 -14.02 -2.55
CA PHE A 16 -5.36 -13.06 -1.53
C PHE A 16 -5.89 -11.65 -1.79
N PHE A 17 -6.07 -11.26 -3.06
CA PHE A 17 -6.50 -9.91 -3.44
C PHE A 17 -7.97 -9.82 -3.83
N TRP A 18 -8.53 -10.89 -4.39
CA TRP A 18 -9.90 -10.97 -4.91
C TRP A 18 -10.84 -11.67 -3.94
N PHE A 19 -10.85 -11.23 -2.68
CA PHE A 19 -11.77 -11.71 -1.66
C PHE A 19 -13.02 -10.82 -1.56
N GLN A 20 -14.08 -11.36 -0.95
CA GLN A 20 -15.35 -10.65 -0.72
C GLN A 20 -15.47 -10.25 0.75
N PRO A 21 -15.37 -8.95 1.11
CA PRO A 21 -15.38 -8.52 2.51
C PRO A 21 -16.64 -8.95 3.30
N TRP A 22 -17.78 -9.07 2.62
CA TRP A 22 -19.08 -9.42 3.20
C TRP A 22 -19.29 -10.91 3.49
N GLU A 23 -18.35 -11.78 3.10
CA GLU A 23 -18.42 -13.20 3.48
C GLU A 23 -18.10 -13.43 4.97
N SER A 24 -17.44 -12.46 5.61
CA SER A 24 -17.19 -12.49 7.05
C SER A 24 -18.44 -12.12 7.85
N SER A 25 -18.83 -12.96 8.81
CA SER A 25 -19.91 -12.66 9.77
C SER A 25 -19.51 -11.60 10.81
N GLU A 26 -18.22 -11.46 11.08
CA GLU A 26 -17.69 -10.53 12.07
C GLU A 26 -17.46 -9.14 11.48
N LEU A 27 -18.10 -8.12 12.06
CA LEU A 27 -18.04 -6.73 11.56
C LEU A 27 -16.61 -6.18 11.52
N VAL A 28 -15.81 -6.43 12.57
CA VAL A 28 -14.42 -5.95 12.65
C VAL A 28 -13.58 -6.53 11.52
N ARG A 29 -13.76 -7.84 11.24
CA ARG A 29 -13.08 -8.51 10.13
C ARG A 29 -13.55 -7.96 8.79
N GLN A 30 -14.86 -7.81 8.59
CA GLN A 30 -15.43 -7.22 7.38
C GLN A 30 -14.86 -5.82 7.09
N LEU A 31 -14.77 -4.94 8.10
CA LEU A 31 -14.19 -3.61 7.94
C LEU A 31 -12.69 -3.67 7.58
N SER A 32 -11.92 -4.55 8.22
CA SER A 32 -10.50 -4.74 7.88
C SER A 32 -10.30 -5.23 6.45
N LEU A 33 -11.20 -6.08 5.95
CA LEU A 33 -11.19 -6.57 4.58
C LEU A 33 -11.55 -5.47 3.59
N TRP A 34 -12.53 -4.61 3.89
CA TRP A 34 -12.82 -3.42 3.07
C TRP A 34 -11.62 -2.49 2.96
N LEU A 35 -10.91 -2.24 4.08
CA LEU A 35 -9.69 -1.44 4.06
C LEU A 35 -8.61 -2.06 3.15
N CYS A 36 -8.44 -3.39 3.22
CA CYS A 36 -7.49 -4.11 2.37
C CYS A 36 -7.88 -4.05 0.88
N LEU A 37 -9.18 -4.20 0.57
CA LEU A 37 -9.69 -4.10 -0.80
C LEU A 37 -9.37 -2.73 -1.41
N ILE A 38 -9.66 -1.66 -0.68
CA ILE A 38 -9.31 -0.29 -1.08
C ILE A 38 -7.78 -0.14 -1.17
N GLY A 39 -7.05 -0.76 -0.24
CA GLY A 39 -5.61 -0.62 -0.16
C GLY A 39 -4.85 -1.20 -1.33
N TRP A 40 -5.15 -2.42 -1.76
CA TRP A 40 -4.43 -2.98 -2.90
C TRP A 40 -4.80 -2.26 -4.21
N ILE A 41 -6.04 -1.78 -4.35
CA ILE A 41 -6.45 -0.94 -5.49
C ILE A 41 -5.66 0.38 -5.46
N THR A 42 -5.54 1.00 -4.29
CA THR A 42 -4.76 2.22 -4.11
C THR A 42 -3.28 2.01 -4.44
N ALA A 43 -2.68 0.90 -4.02
CA ALA A 43 -1.29 0.59 -4.32
C ALA A 43 -1.04 0.24 -5.80
N SER A 44 -1.95 -0.52 -6.42
CA SER A 44 -1.81 -1.00 -7.81
C SER A 44 -2.21 0.03 -8.86
N ILE A 45 -3.08 0.99 -8.52
CA ILE A 45 -3.57 2.03 -9.44
C ILE A 45 -3.26 3.43 -8.91
N GLY A 46 -3.68 3.75 -7.68
CA GLY A 46 -3.53 5.08 -7.09
C GLY A 46 -2.07 5.56 -7.00
N THR A 47 -1.16 4.70 -6.56
CA THR A 47 0.29 5.01 -6.50
C THR A 47 0.87 5.24 -7.90
N PRO A 48 0.71 4.34 -8.88
CA PRO A 48 1.15 4.61 -10.25
C PRO A 48 0.60 5.89 -10.87
N LEU A 49 -0.70 6.20 -10.67
CA LEU A 49 -1.29 7.45 -11.15
C LEU A 49 -0.68 8.68 -10.46
N THR A 50 -0.42 8.58 -9.15
CA THR A 50 0.25 9.65 -8.39
C THR A 50 1.66 9.89 -8.93
N LEU A 51 2.44 8.82 -9.14
CA LEU A 51 3.77 8.91 -9.73
C LEU A 51 3.75 9.49 -11.15
N PHE A 52 2.76 9.10 -11.96
CA PHE A 52 2.55 9.65 -13.30
C PHE A 52 2.28 11.15 -13.23
N ALA A 53 1.37 11.60 -12.37
CA ALA A 53 1.06 13.01 -12.18
C ALA A 53 2.28 13.83 -11.70
N ILE A 54 3.10 13.28 -10.80
CA ILE A 54 4.37 13.90 -10.39
C ILE A 54 5.30 14.03 -11.59
N SER A 55 5.45 12.98 -12.39
CA SER A 55 6.30 13.03 -13.60
C SER A 55 5.80 13.98 -14.68
N ALA A 56 4.49 14.27 -14.70
CA ALA A 56 3.87 15.26 -15.56
C ALA A 56 3.99 16.70 -15.01
N GLY A 57 4.68 16.91 -13.89
CA GLY A 57 4.93 18.23 -13.30
C GLY A 57 3.92 18.67 -12.24
N SER A 58 2.98 17.82 -11.81
CA SER A 58 2.02 18.17 -10.75
C SER A 58 2.67 18.08 -9.37
N LEU A 59 3.10 19.22 -8.84
CA LEU A 59 3.65 19.32 -7.48
C LEU A 59 2.62 18.91 -6.41
N LYS A 60 1.33 19.20 -6.62
CA LYS A 60 0.25 18.78 -5.73
C LYS A 60 0.14 17.26 -5.62
N ALA A 61 0.50 16.51 -6.66
CA ALA A 61 0.48 15.05 -6.60
C ALA A 61 1.50 14.49 -5.59
N LEU A 62 2.58 15.23 -5.29
CA LEU A 62 3.59 14.81 -4.33
C LEU A 62 3.02 14.67 -2.91
N THR A 63 2.02 15.47 -2.53
CA THR A 63 1.40 15.38 -1.19
C THR A 63 0.58 14.10 -1.00
N PHE A 64 0.11 13.49 -2.09
CA PHE A 64 -0.64 12.23 -2.08
C PHE A 64 0.26 10.98 -2.09
N LEU A 65 1.55 11.12 -2.42
CA LEU A 65 2.44 9.98 -2.54
C LEU A 65 2.57 9.17 -1.24
N PRO A 66 2.73 9.78 -0.04
CA PRO A 66 2.76 9.02 1.21
C PRO A 66 1.44 8.29 1.48
N ILE A 67 0.30 8.93 1.19
CA ILE A 67 -1.02 8.36 1.43
C ILE A 67 -1.21 7.11 0.57
N THR A 68 -0.96 7.23 -0.73
CA THR A 68 -1.14 6.10 -1.66
C THR A 68 -0.14 4.98 -1.40
N ALA A 69 1.10 5.31 -1.00
CA ALA A 69 2.12 4.31 -0.69
C ALA A 69 1.87 3.56 0.64
N LEU A 70 1.27 4.22 1.64
CA LEU A 70 1.07 3.65 2.97
C LEU A 70 -0.29 3.00 3.18
N TRP A 71 -1.28 3.27 2.33
CA TRP A 71 -2.64 2.76 2.54
C TRP A 71 -2.68 1.22 2.57
N TRP A 72 -2.02 0.58 1.59
CA TRP A 72 -1.93 -0.88 1.54
C TRP A 72 -1.27 -1.47 2.79
N PRO A 73 -0.01 -1.14 3.15
CA PRO A 73 0.62 -1.76 4.31
C PRO A 73 -0.11 -1.44 5.62
N ALA A 74 -0.68 -0.24 5.77
CA ALA A 74 -1.50 0.08 6.94
C ALA A 74 -2.74 -0.82 7.02
N SER A 75 -3.43 -1.04 5.90
CA SER A 75 -4.60 -1.93 5.85
C SER A 75 -4.24 -3.39 6.17
N VAL A 76 -3.11 -3.88 5.67
CA VAL A 76 -2.61 -5.23 5.96
C VAL A 76 -2.29 -5.36 7.44
N LEU A 77 -1.58 -4.40 8.04
CA LEU A 77 -1.27 -4.44 9.47
C LEU A 77 -2.53 -4.48 10.34
N ILE A 78 -3.55 -3.66 10.01
CA ILE A 78 -4.84 -3.68 10.71
C ILE A 78 -5.51 -5.06 10.58
N SER A 79 -5.56 -5.61 9.37
CA SER A 79 -6.14 -6.93 9.11
C SER A 79 -5.40 -8.04 9.86
N GLN A 80 -4.08 -7.94 9.97
CA GLN A 80 -3.22 -8.91 10.64
C GLN A 80 -3.36 -8.85 12.16
N VAL A 81 -3.59 -7.67 12.74
CA VAL A 81 -3.97 -7.53 14.14
C VAL A 81 -5.31 -8.26 14.40
N VAL A 82 -6.29 -8.10 13.52
CA VAL A 82 -7.58 -8.81 13.65
C VAL A 82 -7.37 -10.33 13.60
N VAL A 83 -6.61 -10.82 12.62
CA VAL A 83 -6.29 -12.26 12.49
C VAL A 83 -5.56 -12.79 13.72
N PHE A 84 -4.59 -12.04 14.24
CA PHE A 84 -3.86 -12.43 15.44
C PHE A 84 -4.78 -12.57 16.65
N THR A 85 -5.71 -11.64 16.84
CA THR A 85 -6.67 -11.70 17.97
C THR A 85 -7.65 -12.86 17.89
N THR A 86 -7.95 -13.37 16.69
CA THR A 86 -8.95 -14.43 16.49
C THR A 86 -8.32 -15.82 16.38
N THR A 87 -7.12 -15.93 15.81
CA THR A 87 -6.48 -17.22 15.49
C THR A 87 -5.14 -17.43 16.20
N GLY A 88 -4.53 -16.38 16.74
CA GLY A 88 -3.17 -16.41 17.28
C GLY A 88 -2.06 -16.36 16.21
N GLU A 89 -2.41 -16.34 14.92
CA GLU A 89 -1.45 -16.29 13.82
C GLU A 89 -0.80 -14.92 13.67
N SER A 90 0.54 -14.90 13.61
CA SER A 90 1.31 -13.65 13.58
C SER A 90 1.55 -13.12 12.17
N TYR A 91 1.70 -11.79 12.07
CA TYR A 91 2.11 -11.13 10.82
C TYR A 91 3.43 -11.66 10.25
N LEU A 92 4.37 -12.06 11.11
CA LEU A 92 5.64 -12.62 10.66
C LEU A 92 5.43 -13.97 9.97
N ASN A 93 4.53 -14.81 10.47
CA ASN A 93 4.19 -16.07 9.82
C ASN A 93 3.62 -15.82 8.41
N TYR A 94 2.74 -14.84 8.26
CA TYR A 94 2.23 -14.39 6.96
C TYR A 94 3.35 -14.03 5.98
N LEU A 95 4.36 -13.26 6.41
CA LEU A 95 5.50 -12.91 5.56
C LEU A 95 6.42 -14.10 5.26
N PHE A 96 6.54 -15.06 6.18
CA PHE A 96 7.31 -16.29 5.92
C PHE A 96 6.62 -17.19 4.89
N VAL A 97 5.29 -17.30 4.94
CA VAL A 97 4.50 -18.08 3.97
C VAL A 97 4.49 -17.41 2.60
N TYR A 98 4.44 -16.07 2.56
CA TYR A 98 4.41 -15.28 1.32
C TYR A 98 5.55 -14.25 1.27
N PRO A 99 6.81 -14.66 1.01
CA PRO A 99 7.96 -13.75 1.04
C PRO A 99 7.89 -12.58 0.07
N ILE A 100 7.18 -12.75 -1.05
CA ILE A 100 6.97 -11.67 -2.02
C ILE A 100 6.23 -10.47 -1.42
N PHE A 101 5.43 -10.67 -0.37
CA PHE A 101 4.74 -9.58 0.30
C PHE A 101 5.68 -8.66 1.09
N ILE A 102 6.90 -9.10 1.39
CA ILE A 102 7.95 -8.19 1.87
C ILE A 102 8.22 -7.09 0.84
N LEU A 103 8.14 -7.41 -0.47
CA LEU A 103 8.32 -6.43 -1.52
C LEU A 103 7.16 -5.41 -1.55
N THR A 104 5.91 -5.88 -1.52
CA THR A 104 4.72 -5.05 -1.68
C THR A 104 4.30 -4.30 -0.42
N ASP A 105 4.55 -4.88 0.76
CA ASP A 105 4.05 -4.39 2.04
C ASP A 105 5.13 -3.55 2.76
N ILE A 106 6.41 -3.75 2.41
CA ILE A 106 7.52 -3.09 3.12
C ILE A 106 8.42 -2.35 2.14
N ALA A 107 9.08 -3.07 1.22
CA ALA A 107 10.16 -2.49 0.44
C ALA A 107 9.69 -1.37 -0.51
N ILE A 108 8.59 -1.59 -1.25
CA ILE A 108 8.04 -0.58 -2.16
C ILE A 108 7.53 0.66 -1.39
N PRO A 109 6.67 0.53 -0.35
CA PRO A 109 6.26 1.69 0.45
C PRO A 109 7.43 2.50 1.01
N ILE A 110 8.44 1.84 1.60
CA ILE A 110 9.63 2.52 2.13
C ILE A 110 10.39 3.24 1.02
N PHE A 111 10.61 2.59 -0.11
CA PHE A 111 11.27 3.20 -1.26
C PHE A 111 10.54 4.47 -1.73
N LEU A 112 9.21 4.42 -1.83
CA LEU A 112 8.40 5.55 -2.24
C LEU A 112 8.44 6.70 -1.23
N LEU A 113 8.43 6.40 0.07
CA LEU A 113 8.57 7.42 1.12
C LEU A 113 9.95 8.09 1.11
N ILE A 114 11.02 7.33 0.86
CA ILE A 114 12.37 7.90 0.69
C ILE A 114 12.40 8.84 -0.51
N LYS A 115 11.79 8.44 -1.64
CA LYS A 115 11.71 9.29 -2.83
C LYS A 115 10.89 10.55 -2.57
N TRP A 116 9.74 10.41 -1.93
CA TRP A 116 8.91 11.53 -1.52
C TRP A 116 9.69 12.54 -0.67
N SER A 117 10.35 12.07 0.39
CA SER A 117 11.11 12.93 1.30
C SER A 117 12.22 13.70 0.59
N ARG A 118 12.97 13.03 -0.29
CA ARG A 118 14.07 13.66 -1.04
C ARG A 118 13.56 14.71 -2.03
N ILE A 119 12.48 14.42 -2.73
CA ILE A 119 11.89 15.38 -3.69
C ILE A 119 11.33 16.58 -2.93
N LYS A 120 10.62 16.34 -1.82
CA LYS A 120 10.09 17.42 -0.97
C LYS A 120 11.20 18.32 -0.45
N GLU A 121 12.28 17.74 0.09
CA GLU A 121 13.44 18.49 0.59
C GLU A 121 14.07 19.35 -0.50
N PHE A 122 14.27 18.79 -1.70
CA PHE A 122 14.81 19.53 -2.83
C PHE A 122 13.96 20.76 -3.19
N LEU A 123 12.63 20.59 -3.29
CA LEU A 123 11.69 21.65 -3.64
C LEU A 123 11.63 22.75 -2.57
N VAL A 124 11.68 22.39 -1.29
CA VAL A 124 11.71 23.36 -0.20
C VAL A 124 13.02 24.17 -0.23
N LEU A 125 14.16 23.52 -0.44
CA LEU A 125 15.48 24.17 -0.40
C LEU A 125 15.78 25.04 -1.62
N HIS A 126 15.34 24.64 -2.82
CA HIS A 126 15.75 25.28 -4.08
C HIS A 126 14.63 26.09 -4.75
N GLU A 127 13.36 25.73 -4.53
CA GLU A 127 12.23 26.37 -5.20
C GLU A 127 11.35 27.19 -4.24
N GLY A 128 11.63 27.15 -2.93
CA GLY A 128 10.84 27.85 -1.90
C GLY A 128 9.38 27.39 -1.83
N ALA A 129 9.09 26.19 -2.35
CA ALA A 129 7.73 25.68 -2.44
C ALA A 129 7.20 25.29 -1.04
N SER A 130 6.00 25.75 -0.69
CA SER A 130 5.22 25.19 0.43
C SER A 130 4.29 24.10 -0.10
N LEU A 131 4.55 22.86 0.32
CA LEU A 131 3.83 21.64 -0.07
C LEU A 131 3.07 21.03 1.09
#